data_AF-A0A836RUM5-F1
#
_entry.id   AF-A0A836RUM5-F1
#
_cell.length_a   1.000
_cell.length_b   1.000
_cell.length_c   1.000
_cell.angle_alpha   90.00
_cell.angle_beta   90.00
_cell.angle_gamma   90.00
#
_symmetry.space_group_name_H-M   'P 1'
#
loop_
_entity.id
_entity.type
_entity.pdbx_description
1 polymer ?
#
loop_
_entity_poly.entity_id
_entity_poly.type
_entity_poly.pdbx_seq_one_letter_code
_entity_poly.pdbx_strand_id
1 'polypeptide(L)'
;MVAVTTGGRLAAWARRVGVPVAVVEEAPAPRAGWPQLFYTMLGSLKAAGLIQVPSSHVEESIQLLGGREKAEAEARELVEWLLSSSGHLVILAPEPYYSVAVRMRSELAENAKLAADTGQVPEIGHNMIEAWAAGGDARVLALDPGEEPWSTLLHQVVGLARPASVHVVKLRGGNMVSRIVWGTWLAGLTSVLYALRKGIDPERIRTIKAFRSVVEATTGWDALD
;
A
#
# COMPACT_ATOMS: atom_id res chain seq x y z
N MET A 1 5.23 22.65 9.90
CA MET A 1 6.05 21.42 9.80
C MET A 1 5.88 20.63 11.09
N VAL A 2 5.79 19.29 11.02
CA VAL A 2 5.73 18.38 12.19
C VAL A 2 6.66 17.21 11.90
N ALA A 3 7.47 16.81 12.88
CA ALA A 3 8.31 15.62 12.79
C ALA A 3 7.57 14.42 13.41
N VAL A 4 7.37 13.35 12.63
CA VAL A 4 6.81 12.07 13.12
C VAL A 4 7.92 11.04 13.10
N THR A 5 8.24 10.46 14.25
CA THR A 5 9.41 9.58 14.39
C THR A 5 9.33 8.68 15.62
N THR A 6 10.11 7.60 15.66
CA THR A 6 10.34 6.82 16.89
C THR A 6 11.35 7.48 17.83
N GLY A 7 11.97 8.60 17.41
CA GLY A 7 12.90 9.37 18.23
C GLY A 7 14.18 9.75 17.46
N GLY A 8 15.33 9.53 18.10
CA GLY A 8 16.65 9.66 17.47
C GLY A 8 16.99 11.05 16.92
N ARG A 9 17.84 11.07 15.88
CA ARG A 9 18.39 12.29 15.27
C ARG A 9 17.29 13.26 14.81
N LEU A 10 16.21 12.76 14.21
CA LEU A 10 15.12 13.60 13.72
C LEU A 10 14.37 14.29 14.87
N ALA A 11 14.07 13.57 15.96
CA ALA A 11 13.44 14.18 17.13
C ALA A 11 14.33 15.23 17.81
N ALA A 12 15.63 14.95 17.94
CA ALA A 12 16.60 15.89 18.52
C ALA A 12 16.71 17.16 17.66
N TRP A 13 16.86 17.01 16.35
CA TRP A 13 16.92 18.12 15.40
C TRP A 13 15.65 18.97 15.44
N ALA A 14 14.47 18.34 15.36
CA ALA A 14 13.18 19.03 15.33
C ALA A 14 12.94 19.85 16.61
N ARG A 15 13.24 19.28 17.78
CA ARG A 15 13.17 20.01 19.06
C ARG A 15 14.10 21.22 19.08
N ARG A 16 15.34 21.07 18.60
CA ARG A 16 16.32 22.17 18.54
C ARG A 16 15.84 23.33 17.68
N VAL A 17 15.14 23.07 16.58
CA VAL A 17 14.63 24.11 15.67
C VAL A 17 13.18 24.54 15.96
N GLY A 18 12.61 24.12 17.10
CA GLY A 18 11.25 24.52 17.52
C GLY A 18 10.12 23.88 16.71
N VAL A 19 10.37 22.76 16.03
CA VAL A 19 9.37 22.03 15.25
C VAL A 19 8.66 21.01 16.14
N PRO A 20 7.32 20.95 16.15
CA PRO A 20 6.58 19.94 16.91
C PRO A 20 7.01 18.51 16.55
N VAL A 21 7.14 17.66 17.57
CA VAL A 21 7.54 16.26 17.43
C VAL A 21 6.45 15.34 17.95
N ALA A 22 5.92 14.49 17.08
CA ALA A 22 5.06 13.37 17.44
C ALA A 22 5.90 12.09 17.50
N VAL A 23 6.07 11.55 18.71
CA VAL A 23 6.80 10.29 18.91
C VAL A 23 5.82 9.12 18.78
N VAL A 24 6.15 8.16 17.93
CA VAL A 24 5.40 6.91 17.76
C VAL A 24 6.21 5.72 18.25
N GLU A 25 5.52 4.64 18.61
CA GLU A 25 6.17 3.40 19.03
C GLU A 25 6.94 2.74 17.88
N GLU A 26 8.00 2.02 18.22
CA GLU A 26 8.71 1.18 17.24
C GLU A 26 7.81 0.02 16.79
N ALA A 27 7.86 -0.25 15.49
CA ALA A 27 7.21 -1.42 14.91
C ALA A 27 8.25 -2.51 14.62
N PRO A 28 7.86 -3.81 14.62
CA PRO A 28 8.77 -4.92 14.33
C PRO A 28 9.52 -4.80 12.99
N ALA A 29 8.94 -4.06 12.04
CA ALA A 29 9.58 -3.65 10.81
C ALA A 29 9.05 -2.28 10.36
N PRO A 30 9.82 -1.49 9.59
CA PRO A 30 9.36 -0.19 9.08
C PRO A 30 8.00 -0.26 8.37
N ARG A 31 7.79 -1.30 7.55
CA ARG A 31 6.53 -1.55 6.84
C ARG A 31 5.36 -1.96 7.74
N ALA A 32 5.62 -2.45 8.96
CA ALA A 32 4.57 -2.77 9.93
C ALA A 32 4.10 -1.55 10.73
N GLY A 33 4.87 -0.47 10.76
CA GLY A 33 4.55 0.76 11.50
C GLY A 33 3.58 1.71 10.80
N TRP A 34 2.99 1.28 9.68
CA TRP A 34 2.11 2.13 8.88
C TRP A 34 0.92 2.69 9.67
N PRO A 35 0.18 1.92 10.50
CA PRO A 35 -0.96 2.48 11.24
C PRO A 35 -0.57 3.64 12.16
N GLN A 36 0.52 3.49 12.92
CA GLN A 36 1.02 4.53 13.82
C GLN A 36 1.38 5.79 13.03
N LEU A 37 2.11 5.64 11.93
CA LEU A 37 2.50 6.77 11.08
C LEU A 37 1.29 7.44 10.44
N PHE A 38 0.38 6.65 9.86
CA PHE A 38 -0.79 7.14 9.15
C PHE A 38 -1.71 7.94 10.06
N TYR A 39 -2.15 7.38 11.19
CA TYR A 39 -3.05 8.10 12.10
C TYR A 39 -2.38 9.29 12.78
N THR A 40 -1.07 9.22 13.06
CA THR A 40 -0.32 10.37 13.60
C THR A 40 -0.25 11.52 12.59
N MET A 41 0.06 11.22 11.32
CA MET A 41 0.05 12.21 10.25
C MET A 41 -1.36 12.78 10.02
N LEU A 42 -2.37 11.92 9.98
CA LEU A 42 -3.77 12.32 9.81
C LEU A 42 -4.22 13.28 10.92
N GLY A 43 -3.93 12.93 12.18
CA GLY A 43 -4.20 13.77 13.34
C GLY A 43 -3.45 15.10 13.30
N SER A 44 -2.17 15.08 12.89
CA SER A 44 -1.35 16.28 12.76
C SER A 44 -1.89 17.24 11.70
N LEU A 45 -2.29 16.73 10.53
CA LEU A 45 -2.88 17.53 9.45
C LEU A 45 -4.25 18.10 9.85
N LYS A 46 -5.07 17.30 10.55
CA LYS A 46 -6.36 17.76 11.09
C LYS A 46 -6.18 18.86 12.14
N ALA A 47 -5.24 18.69 13.09
CA ALA A 47 -4.94 19.69 14.11
C ALA A 47 -4.39 21.00 13.51
N ALA A 48 -3.67 20.91 12.39
CA ALA A 48 -3.20 22.07 11.63
C ALA A 48 -4.29 22.72 10.76
N GLY A 49 -5.52 22.18 10.72
CA GLY A 49 -6.61 22.69 9.90
C GLY A 49 -6.43 22.48 8.39
N LEU A 50 -5.48 21.64 7.98
CA LEU A 50 -5.14 21.40 6.56
C LEU A 50 -6.08 20.42 5.89
N ILE A 51 -6.71 19.54 6.68
CA ILE A 51 -7.69 18.56 6.19
C ILE A 51 -8.88 18.52 7.14
N GLN A 52 -10.03 18.11 6.60
CA GLN A 52 -11.23 17.84 7.36
C GLN A 52 -11.55 16.35 7.26
N VAL A 53 -11.44 15.64 8.38
CA VAL A 53 -11.78 14.22 8.47
C VAL A 53 -12.70 14.01 9.68
N PRO A 54 -13.96 13.58 9.45
CA PRO A 54 -14.87 13.24 10.53
C PRO A 54 -14.27 12.19 11.45
N SER A 55 -14.44 12.36 12.77
CA SER A 55 -13.94 11.36 13.74
C SER A 55 -14.57 9.98 13.50
N SER A 56 -15.84 9.95 13.06
CA SER A 56 -16.54 8.72 12.67
C SER A 56 -15.85 7.96 11.53
N HIS A 57 -15.15 8.64 10.61
CA HIS A 57 -14.41 7.97 9.54
C HIS A 57 -13.19 7.23 10.08
N VAL A 58 -12.50 7.85 11.05
CA VAL A 58 -11.35 7.25 11.73
C VAL A 58 -11.81 6.06 12.57
N GLU A 59 -12.88 6.23 13.36
CA GLU A 59 -13.47 5.17 14.17
C GLU A 59 -13.90 3.96 13.32
N GLU A 60 -14.61 4.17 12.21
CA GLU A 60 -14.99 3.10 11.29
C GLU A 60 -13.74 2.38 10.75
N SER A 61 -12.71 3.11 10.34
CA SER A 61 -11.49 2.51 9.79
C SER A 61 -10.78 1.58 10.79
N ILE A 62 -10.82 1.92 12.08
CA ILE A 62 -10.26 1.09 13.16
C ILE A 62 -11.17 -0.11 13.44
N GLN A 63 -12.49 0.09 13.48
CA GLN A 63 -13.46 -0.99 13.70
C GLN A 63 -13.36 -2.08 12.64
N LEU A 64 -13.10 -1.72 11.38
CA LEU A 64 -12.88 -2.69 10.30
C LEU A 64 -11.70 -3.64 10.57
N LEU A 65 -10.67 -3.18 11.29
CA LEU A 65 -9.52 -4.01 11.67
C LEU A 65 -9.89 -5.10 12.70
N GLY A 66 -11.03 -4.99 13.37
CA GLY A 66 -11.58 -6.05 14.22
C GLY A 66 -12.04 -7.29 13.44
N GLY A 67 -12.26 -7.17 12.13
CA GLY A 67 -12.73 -8.24 11.24
C GLY A 67 -11.64 -9.19 10.74
N ARG A 68 -10.67 -9.55 11.59
CA ARG A 68 -9.44 -10.28 11.20
C ARG A 68 -9.70 -11.56 10.42
N GLU A 69 -10.62 -12.39 10.87
CA GLU A 69 -10.92 -13.66 10.19
C GLU A 69 -11.41 -13.45 8.75
N LYS A 70 -12.23 -12.42 8.52
CA LYS A 70 -12.71 -12.06 7.18
C LYS A 70 -11.58 -11.55 6.30
N ALA A 71 -10.74 -10.66 6.85
CA ALA A 71 -9.57 -10.14 6.14
C ALA A 71 -8.58 -11.26 5.78
N GLU A 72 -8.33 -12.22 6.68
CA GLU A 72 -7.50 -13.38 6.41
C GLU A 72 -8.12 -14.32 5.36
N ALA A 73 -9.44 -14.52 5.38
CA ALA A 73 -10.12 -15.30 4.35
C ALA A 73 -9.96 -14.67 2.96
N GLU A 74 -10.24 -13.36 2.83
CA GLU A 74 -10.03 -12.62 1.59
C GLU A 74 -8.57 -12.64 1.13
N ALA A 75 -7.63 -12.49 2.06
CA ALA A 75 -6.21 -12.59 1.75
C ALA A 75 -5.83 -13.99 1.25
N ARG A 76 -6.40 -15.06 1.81
CA ARG A 76 -6.17 -16.44 1.33
C ARG A 76 -6.73 -16.64 -0.08
N GLU A 77 -7.92 -16.15 -0.38
CA GLU A 77 -8.51 -16.21 -1.73
C GLU A 77 -7.62 -15.49 -2.75
N LEU A 78 -7.14 -14.29 -2.39
CA LEU A 78 -6.23 -13.55 -3.24
C LEU A 78 -4.88 -14.28 -3.42
N VAL A 79 -4.34 -14.90 -2.36
CA VAL A 79 -3.14 -15.74 -2.47
C VAL A 79 -3.37 -16.90 -3.42
N GLU A 80 -4.50 -17.60 -3.37
CA GLU A 80 -4.80 -18.69 -4.31
C GLU A 80 -4.86 -18.20 -5.77
N TRP A 81 -5.47 -17.04 -6.02
CA TRP A 81 -5.43 -16.43 -7.36
C TRP A 81 -4.00 -16.07 -7.78
N LEU A 82 -3.20 -15.47 -6.88
CA LEU A 82 -1.81 -15.10 -7.14
C LEU A 82 -0.91 -16.33 -7.40
N LEU A 83 -1.25 -17.49 -6.86
CA LEU A 83 -0.52 -18.75 -7.06
C LEU A 83 -0.95 -19.50 -8.32
N SER A 84 -2.22 -19.42 -8.68
CA SER A 84 -2.81 -20.17 -9.80
C SER A 84 -2.74 -19.42 -11.14
N SER A 85 -2.64 -18.10 -11.13
CA SER A 85 -2.42 -17.31 -12.35
C SER A 85 -0.93 -17.10 -12.63
N SER A 86 -0.59 -16.96 -13.90
CA SER A 86 0.77 -16.73 -14.39
C SER A 86 0.85 -15.43 -15.19
N GLY A 87 2.07 -14.92 -15.35
CA GLY A 87 2.37 -13.73 -16.15
C GLY A 87 2.52 -12.47 -15.32
N HIS A 88 2.67 -11.34 -16.01
CA HIS A 88 3.01 -10.06 -15.39
C HIS A 88 1.88 -9.52 -14.51
N LEU A 89 2.15 -9.30 -13.22
CA LEU A 89 1.14 -8.80 -12.28
C LEU A 89 1.04 -7.29 -12.34
N VAL A 90 -0.16 -6.77 -12.60
CA VAL A 90 -0.45 -5.33 -12.52
C VAL A 90 -1.59 -5.07 -11.54
N ILE A 91 -1.34 -4.16 -10.60
CA ILE A 91 -2.29 -3.75 -9.58
C ILE A 91 -2.92 -2.44 -10.01
N LEU A 92 -4.23 -2.45 -10.26
CA LEU A 92 -4.99 -1.29 -10.71
C LEU A 92 -5.80 -0.69 -9.58
N ALA A 93 -5.80 0.64 -9.50
CA ALA A 93 -6.71 1.37 -8.64
C ALA A 93 -7.08 2.72 -9.28
N PRO A 94 -8.30 3.22 -9.03
CA PRO A 94 -8.66 4.60 -9.33
C PRO A 94 -7.77 5.61 -8.61
N GLU A 95 -7.63 6.82 -9.18
CA GLU A 95 -6.78 7.90 -8.66
C GLU A 95 -6.88 8.13 -7.14
N PRO A 96 -8.07 8.23 -6.51
CA PRO A 96 -8.18 8.47 -5.07
C PRO A 96 -7.62 7.34 -4.20
N TYR A 97 -7.53 6.12 -4.76
CA TYR A 97 -7.13 4.90 -4.08
C TYR A 97 -5.80 4.35 -4.60
N TYR A 98 -5.12 5.06 -5.50
CA TYR A 98 -3.87 4.61 -6.12
C TYR A 98 -2.75 4.35 -5.11
N SER A 99 -2.75 5.10 -4.00
CA SER A 99 -1.84 4.87 -2.88
C SER A 99 -1.91 3.45 -2.31
N VAL A 100 -3.09 2.81 -2.35
CA VAL A 100 -3.28 1.41 -1.93
C VAL A 100 -2.61 0.45 -2.91
N ALA A 101 -2.70 0.69 -4.22
CA ALA A 101 -2.01 -0.11 -5.23
C ALA A 101 -0.49 -0.03 -5.06
N VAL A 102 0.05 1.18 -4.87
CA VAL A 102 1.49 1.40 -4.60
C VAL A 102 1.91 0.68 -3.32
N ARG A 103 1.10 0.78 -2.27
CA ARG A 103 1.36 0.10 -1.00
C ARG A 103 1.38 -1.42 -1.18
N MET A 104 0.41 -1.98 -1.91
CA MET A 104 0.32 -3.41 -2.17
C MET A 104 1.51 -3.93 -2.97
N ARG A 105 1.94 -3.19 -4.00
CA ARG A 105 3.16 -3.49 -4.75
C ARG A 105 4.38 -3.59 -3.82
N SER A 106 4.56 -2.62 -2.93
CA SER A 106 5.68 -2.62 -1.98
C SER A 106 5.61 -3.80 -1.01
N GLU A 107 4.44 -4.09 -0.44
CA GLU A 107 4.25 -5.24 0.46
C GLU A 107 4.56 -6.57 -0.24
N LEU A 108 4.10 -6.76 -1.49
CA LEU A 108 4.40 -7.95 -2.28
C LEU A 108 5.89 -8.07 -2.62
N ALA A 109 6.54 -6.96 -2.99
CA ALA A 109 7.97 -6.96 -3.31
C ALA A 109 8.82 -7.29 -2.06
N GLU A 110 8.52 -6.66 -0.92
CA GLU A 110 9.32 -6.80 0.30
C GLU A 110 9.06 -8.12 1.04
N ASN A 111 7.79 -8.53 1.21
CA ASN A 111 7.46 -9.75 1.95
C ASN A 111 7.46 -11.00 1.07
N ALA A 112 6.79 -10.93 -0.09
CA ALA A 112 6.55 -12.07 -0.96
C ALA A 112 7.61 -12.26 -2.06
N LYS A 113 8.47 -11.26 -2.28
CA LYS A 113 9.50 -11.24 -3.34
C LYS A 113 8.83 -11.41 -4.71
N LEU A 114 7.60 -10.91 -4.82
CA LEU A 114 6.77 -10.97 -6.01
C LEU A 114 6.79 -9.59 -6.68
N ALA A 115 7.29 -9.55 -7.92
CA ALA A 115 7.29 -8.35 -8.73
C ALA A 115 5.87 -8.02 -9.22
N ALA A 116 5.55 -6.73 -9.24
CA ALA A 116 4.30 -6.20 -9.77
C ALA A 116 4.49 -4.75 -10.21
N ASP A 117 3.70 -4.33 -11.19
CA ASP A 117 3.53 -2.92 -11.55
C ASP A 117 2.21 -2.37 -11.02
N THR A 118 2.07 -1.04 -11.04
CA THR A 118 0.86 -0.34 -10.59
C THR A 118 0.34 0.58 -11.67
N GLY A 119 -0.96 0.51 -11.92
CA GLY A 119 -1.65 1.35 -12.88
C GLY A 119 -2.73 2.22 -12.23
N GLN A 120 -2.73 3.51 -12.55
CA GLN A 120 -3.71 4.46 -12.04
C GLN A 120 -4.83 4.65 -13.07
N VAL A 121 -6.09 4.53 -12.66
CA VAL A 121 -7.24 4.87 -13.51
C VAL A 121 -7.66 6.32 -13.23
N PRO A 122 -7.82 7.20 -14.25
CA PRO A 122 -7.91 6.90 -15.68
C PRO A 122 -6.60 6.92 -16.48
N GLU A 123 -5.48 7.38 -15.91
CA GLU A 123 -4.22 7.63 -16.64
C GLU A 123 -3.70 6.41 -17.44
N ILE A 124 -3.89 5.20 -16.94
CA ILE A 124 -3.52 3.97 -17.65
C ILE A 124 -4.23 3.82 -19.01
N GLY A 125 -5.41 4.44 -19.14
CA GLY A 125 -6.14 4.55 -20.39
C GLY A 125 -5.37 5.31 -21.49
N HIS A 126 -4.43 6.18 -21.12
CA HIS A 126 -3.58 6.88 -22.09
C HIS A 126 -2.33 6.09 -22.47
N ASN A 127 -1.76 5.34 -21.52
CA ASN A 127 -0.38 4.87 -21.65
C ASN A 127 -0.24 3.36 -21.92
N MET A 128 -1.24 2.55 -21.57
CA MET A 128 -1.10 1.09 -21.61
C MET A 128 -2.29 0.33 -22.21
N ILE A 129 -3.45 0.96 -22.37
CA ILE A 129 -4.66 0.24 -22.77
C ILE A 129 -4.53 -0.42 -24.15
N GLU A 130 -3.88 0.25 -25.11
CA GLU A 130 -3.60 -0.30 -26.45
C GLU A 130 -2.67 -1.51 -26.37
N ALA A 131 -1.62 -1.43 -25.55
CA ALA A 131 -0.68 -2.53 -25.37
C ALA A 131 -1.34 -3.76 -24.74
N TRP A 132 -2.25 -3.56 -23.79
CA TRP A 132 -3.02 -4.64 -23.17
C TRP A 132 -4.06 -5.23 -24.11
N ALA A 133 -4.78 -4.38 -24.85
CA ALA A 133 -5.77 -4.81 -25.83
C ALA A 133 -5.15 -5.62 -26.99
N ALA A 134 -3.88 -5.37 -27.31
CA ALA A 134 -3.12 -6.16 -28.29
C ALA A 134 -2.77 -7.60 -27.81
N GLY A 135 -3.03 -7.91 -26.53
CA GLY A 135 -2.78 -9.21 -25.91
C GLY A 135 -1.50 -9.26 -25.08
N GLY A 136 -1.35 -10.33 -24.29
CA GLY A 136 -0.19 -10.52 -23.42
C GLY A 136 -0.50 -11.45 -22.25
N ASP A 137 0.44 -11.59 -21.33
CA ASP A 137 0.32 -12.41 -20.12
C ASP A 137 -0.06 -11.57 -18.88
N ALA A 138 -0.45 -10.31 -19.07
CA ALA A 138 -0.81 -9.42 -17.97
C ALA A 138 -1.99 -10.00 -17.18
N ARG A 139 -1.80 -10.15 -15.87
CA ARG A 139 -2.86 -10.47 -14.93
C ARG A 139 -3.12 -9.27 -14.03
N VAL A 140 -4.38 -8.93 -13.85
CA VAL A 140 -4.80 -7.68 -13.22
C VAL A 140 -5.44 -7.95 -11.86
N LEU A 141 -4.88 -7.35 -10.83
CA LEU A 141 -5.54 -7.18 -9.55
C LEU A 141 -6.22 -5.80 -9.51
N ALA A 142 -7.55 -5.77 -9.64
CA ALA A 142 -8.33 -4.54 -9.64
C ALA A 142 -8.83 -4.21 -8.22
N LEU A 143 -8.42 -3.06 -7.68
CA LEU A 143 -8.86 -2.56 -6.38
C LEU A 143 -10.11 -1.68 -6.55
N ASP A 144 -11.27 -2.29 -6.43
CA ASP A 144 -12.58 -1.66 -6.61
C ASP A 144 -13.01 -0.94 -5.32
N PRO A 145 -13.15 0.41 -5.31
CA PRO A 145 -13.61 1.13 -4.13
C PRO A 145 -15.10 0.96 -3.80
N GLY A 146 -15.90 0.39 -4.72
CA GLY A 146 -17.36 0.36 -4.62
C GLY A 146 -17.97 1.78 -4.56
N GLU A 147 -17.34 2.74 -5.23
CA GLU A 147 -17.71 4.16 -5.24
C GLU A 147 -17.75 4.66 -6.68
N GLU A 148 -18.88 5.22 -7.10
CA GLU A 148 -19.02 5.82 -8.42
C GLU A 148 -18.49 7.25 -8.46
N PRO A 149 -17.90 7.70 -9.59
CA PRO A 149 -17.79 7.00 -10.88
C PRO A 149 -16.58 6.05 -11.00
N TRP A 150 -15.80 5.90 -9.92
CA TRP A 150 -14.50 5.24 -9.95
C TRP A 150 -14.58 3.72 -10.20
N SER A 151 -15.56 3.05 -9.60
CA SER A 151 -15.83 1.63 -9.83
C SER A 151 -16.21 1.35 -11.28
N THR A 152 -17.08 2.18 -11.87
CA THR A 152 -17.40 2.08 -13.30
C THR A 152 -16.15 2.27 -14.16
N LEU A 153 -15.37 3.33 -13.93
CA LEU A 153 -14.17 3.59 -14.72
C LEU A 153 -13.14 2.45 -14.64
N LEU A 154 -12.91 1.90 -13.45
CA LEU A 154 -12.03 0.76 -13.25
C LEU A 154 -12.47 -0.45 -14.07
N HIS A 155 -13.75 -0.81 -13.99
CA HIS A 155 -14.30 -1.95 -14.73
C HIS A 155 -14.30 -1.73 -16.24
N GLN A 156 -14.55 -0.50 -16.71
CA GLN A 156 -14.46 -0.17 -18.14
C GLN A 156 -13.03 -0.34 -18.66
N VAL A 157 -12.03 0.18 -17.94
CA VAL A 157 -10.61 0.01 -18.32
C VAL A 157 -10.23 -1.47 -18.35
N VAL A 158 -10.60 -2.24 -17.32
CA VAL A 158 -10.31 -3.69 -17.27
C VAL A 158 -10.99 -4.44 -18.43
N GLY A 159 -12.24 -4.10 -18.74
CA GLY A 159 -13.00 -4.72 -19.82
C GLY A 159 -12.43 -4.43 -21.21
N LEU A 160 -11.96 -3.19 -21.44
CA LEU A 160 -11.29 -2.79 -22.67
C LEU A 160 -9.88 -3.42 -22.79
N ALA A 161 -9.15 -3.51 -21.67
CA ALA A 161 -7.79 -4.05 -21.63
C ALA A 161 -7.70 -5.56 -21.89
N ARG A 162 -8.75 -6.33 -21.60
CA ARG A 162 -8.81 -7.80 -21.81
C ARG A 162 -7.56 -8.55 -21.31
N PRO A 163 -7.16 -8.37 -20.03
CA PRO A 163 -6.00 -9.07 -19.48
C PRO A 163 -6.21 -10.59 -19.44
N ALA A 164 -5.11 -11.35 -19.36
CA ALA A 164 -5.12 -12.81 -19.32
C ALA A 164 -5.84 -13.37 -18.08
N SER A 165 -5.83 -12.62 -16.98
CA SER A 165 -6.60 -12.95 -15.78
C SER A 165 -6.96 -11.68 -15.02
N VAL A 166 -8.11 -11.69 -14.33
CA VAL A 166 -8.53 -10.59 -13.45
C VAL A 166 -8.95 -11.17 -12.11
N HIS A 167 -8.53 -10.52 -11.04
CA HIS A 167 -9.14 -10.67 -9.72
C HIS A 167 -9.52 -9.29 -9.19
N VAL A 168 -10.76 -9.17 -8.72
CA VAL A 168 -11.29 -7.91 -8.19
C VAL A 168 -11.32 -7.99 -6.68
N VAL A 169 -10.63 -7.05 -6.02
CA VAL A 169 -10.69 -6.85 -4.57
C VAL A 169 -11.56 -5.63 -4.30
N LYS A 170 -12.61 -5.82 -3.49
CA LYS A 170 -13.41 -4.70 -3.00
C LYS A 170 -12.75 -4.05 -1.79
N LEU A 171 -12.48 -2.75 -1.87
CA LEU A 171 -12.06 -1.97 -0.70
C LEU A 171 -13.25 -1.76 0.23
N ARG A 172 -13.13 -2.23 1.48
CA ARG A 172 -14.23 -2.18 2.45
C ARG A 172 -14.26 -0.87 3.24
N GLY A 173 -15.46 -0.47 3.62
CA GLY A 173 -15.73 0.74 4.40
C GLY A 173 -16.65 1.72 3.68
N GLY A 174 -17.32 2.57 4.46
CA GLY A 174 -18.23 3.59 3.97
C GLY A 174 -17.55 4.87 3.49
N ASN A 175 -16.25 5.03 3.77
CA ASN A 175 -15.51 6.24 3.43
C ASN A 175 -14.06 5.95 2.97
N MET A 176 -13.42 6.98 2.42
CA MET A 176 -12.06 6.89 1.85
C MET A 176 -11.01 6.41 2.86
N VAL A 177 -11.04 6.88 4.11
CA VAL A 177 -10.08 6.48 5.16
C VAL A 177 -10.23 4.99 5.45
N SER A 178 -11.47 4.53 5.66
CA SER A 178 -11.78 3.12 5.91
C SER A 178 -11.30 2.21 4.77
N ARG A 179 -11.53 2.62 3.51
CA ARG A 179 -11.10 1.88 2.32
C ARG A 179 -9.58 1.80 2.16
N ILE A 180 -8.87 2.90 2.41
CA ILE A 180 -7.40 2.95 2.36
C ILE A 180 -6.80 2.05 3.46
N VAL A 181 -7.33 2.13 4.68
CA VAL A 181 -6.88 1.31 5.81
C VAL A 181 -7.13 -0.16 5.53
N TRP A 182 -8.34 -0.52 5.07
CA TRP A 182 -8.66 -1.90 4.71
C TRP A 182 -7.74 -2.45 3.61
N GLY A 183 -7.58 -1.72 2.51
CA GLY A 183 -6.73 -2.15 1.40
C GLY A 183 -5.27 -2.30 1.81
N THR A 184 -4.76 -1.40 2.66
CA THR A 184 -3.40 -1.49 3.20
C THR A 184 -3.22 -2.71 4.10
N TRP A 185 -4.22 -3.02 4.93
CA TRP A 185 -4.19 -4.20 5.78
C TRP A 185 -4.23 -5.50 4.97
N LEU A 186 -5.12 -5.58 3.97
CA LEU A 186 -5.22 -6.71 3.06
C LEU A 186 -3.91 -6.93 2.29
N ALA A 187 -3.24 -5.86 1.83
CA ALA A 187 -1.94 -5.93 1.18
C ALA A 187 -0.87 -6.59 2.08
N GLY A 188 -0.78 -6.16 3.34
CA GLY A 188 0.13 -6.74 4.33
C GLY A 188 -0.17 -8.22 4.58
N LEU A 189 -1.43 -8.56 4.86
CA LEU A 189 -1.84 -9.96 5.10
C LEU A 189 -1.56 -10.85 3.89
N THR A 190 -1.97 -10.42 2.70
CA THR A 190 -1.80 -11.18 1.45
C THR A 190 -0.32 -11.45 1.18
N SER A 191 0.54 -10.44 1.32
CA SER A 191 1.96 -10.59 1.03
C SER A 191 2.68 -11.51 2.00
N VAL A 192 2.35 -11.46 3.30
CA VAL A 192 2.90 -12.38 4.31
C VAL A 192 2.38 -13.80 4.08
N LEU A 193 1.08 -13.98 3.86
CA LEU A 193 0.50 -15.30 3.61
C LEU A 193 1.06 -15.93 2.33
N TYR A 194 1.24 -15.14 1.27
CA TYR A 194 1.90 -15.60 0.04
C TYR A 194 3.32 -16.08 0.32
N ALA A 195 4.12 -15.29 1.06
CA ALA A 195 5.50 -15.64 1.41
C ALA A 195 5.56 -16.96 2.17
N LEU A 196 4.72 -17.12 3.20
CA LEU A 196 4.61 -18.35 3.99
C LEU A 196 4.23 -19.56 3.12
N ARG A 197 3.27 -19.40 2.20
CA ARG A 197 2.87 -20.47 1.27
C ARG A 197 3.96 -20.87 0.28
N LYS A 198 4.91 -19.98 -0.02
CA LYS A 198 6.08 -20.25 -0.86
C LYS A 198 7.33 -20.66 -0.07
N GLY A 199 7.27 -20.74 1.26
CA GLY A 199 8.46 -20.99 2.09
C GLY A 199 9.47 -19.84 2.06
N ILE A 200 9.02 -18.63 1.76
CA ILE A 200 9.84 -17.41 1.72
C ILE A 200 9.75 -16.72 3.08
N ASP A 201 10.90 -16.34 3.64
CA ASP A 201 10.97 -15.52 4.86
C ASP A 201 10.53 -14.07 4.58
N PRO A 202 9.39 -13.60 5.13
CA PRO A 202 8.89 -12.25 4.89
C PRO A 202 9.74 -11.15 5.53
N GLU A 203 10.55 -11.44 6.56
CA GLU A 203 11.38 -10.44 7.24
C GLU A 203 12.72 -10.17 6.54
N ARG A 204 13.18 -11.13 5.76
CA ARG A 204 14.49 -11.07 5.10
C ARG A 204 14.53 -10.03 3.96
N ILE A 205 15.28 -8.94 4.19
CA ILE A 205 15.48 -7.82 3.26
C ILE A 205 16.96 -7.58 2.89
N ARG A 206 17.71 -8.64 2.56
CA ARG A 206 19.19 -8.55 2.35
C ARG A 206 19.59 -7.60 1.22
N THR A 207 18.89 -7.64 0.08
CA THR A 207 19.20 -6.78 -1.08
C THR A 207 19.00 -5.30 -0.79
N ILE A 208 17.95 -4.95 -0.02
CA ILE A 208 17.69 -3.58 0.41
C ILE A 208 18.82 -3.08 1.32
N LYS A 209 19.27 -3.91 2.27
CA LYS A 209 20.41 -3.57 3.14
C LYS A 209 21.70 -3.37 2.33
N ALA A 210 21.98 -4.23 1.37
CA ALA A 210 23.14 -4.08 0.49
C ALA A 210 23.08 -2.79 -0.34
N PHE A 211 21.93 -2.46 -0.91
CA PHE A 211 21.76 -1.22 -1.68
C PHE A 211 21.91 0.02 -0.81
N ARG A 212 21.40 -0.01 0.44
CA ARG A 212 21.62 1.06 1.41
C ARG A 212 23.11 1.34 1.62
N SER A 213 23.92 0.31 1.81
CA SER A 213 25.38 0.47 1.97
C SER A 213 26.05 1.07 0.73
N VAL A 214 25.56 0.76 -0.48
CA VAL A 214 26.05 1.41 -1.71
C VAL A 214 25.73 2.91 -1.69
N VAL A 215 24.50 3.29 -1.31
CA VAL A 215 24.10 4.71 -1.20
C VAL A 215 24.96 5.44 -0.18
N GLU A 216 25.14 4.88 1.02
CA GLU A 216 25.96 5.46 2.09
C GLU A 216 27.41 5.67 1.63
N ALA A 217 28.03 4.63 1.05
CA ALA A 217 29.41 4.70 0.57
C ALA A 217 29.61 5.69 -0.60
N THR A 218 28.60 5.84 -1.46
CA THR A 218 28.71 6.69 -2.66
C THR A 218 28.44 8.15 -2.35
N THR A 219 27.48 8.44 -1.47
CA THR A 219 27.00 9.81 -1.21
C THR A 219 27.57 10.41 0.07
N GLY A 220 28.17 9.61 0.95
CA GLY A 220 28.65 10.06 2.27
C GLY A 220 27.51 10.45 3.22
N TRP A 221 26.28 9.97 2.97
CA TRP A 221 25.07 10.45 3.66
C TRP A 221 25.08 10.22 5.18
N ASP A 222 25.77 9.19 5.66
CA ASP A 222 25.92 8.92 7.10
C ASP A 222 27.09 9.69 7.76
N ALA A 223 27.88 10.45 7.00
CA ALA A 223 28.97 11.28 7.53
C ALA A 223 28.53 12.66 8.03
N LEU A 224 27.22 12.94 8.04
CA LEU A 224 26.66 14.14 8.65
C LEU A 224 26.34 13.85 10.12
N ASP A 225 27.35 14.11 10.97
CA ASP A 225 27.24 14.23 12.42
C ASP A 225 26.38 15.45 12.83
#